data_AF-A0A969YDR9-F1
#
_entry.id   AF-A0A969YDR9-F1
#
_cell.length_a   1.000
_cell.length_b   1.000
_cell.length_c   1.000
_cell.angle_alpha   90.00
_cell.angle_beta   90.00
_cell.angle_gamma   90.00
#
_symmetry.space_group_name_H-M   'P 1'
#
loop_
_entity.id
_entity.type
_entity.pdbx_description
1 polymer ?
#
loop_
_entity_poly.entity_id
_entity_poly.type
_entity_poly.pdbx_seq_one_letter_code
_entity_poly.pdbx_strand_id
1 'polypeptide(L)'
;YRQNGETPAYWNDGAIDVKTVAETARRGDRAAFEVFELCGEALGRGLALIVDLLNPACIVLGSIYARAGDLLEPSMRRALLREALPRAAAGVRILPAALGDHIGDYAALALAKRASEQG
;
A
#
# COMPACT_ATOMS: atom_id res chain seq x y z
N TYR A 1 19.08 8.44 -9.99
CA TYR A 1 18.60 9.46 -9.04
C TYR A 1 19.74 10.43 -8.76
N ARG A 2 19.72 11.64 -9.34
CA ARG A 2 20.65 12.72 -8.96
C ARG A 2 19.91 13.59 -7.95
N GLN A 3 20.30 13.53 -6.68
CA GLN A 3 19.85 14.50 -5.68
C GLN A 3 20.76 15.74 -5.78
N ASN A 4 20.16 16.92 -6.00
CA ASN A 4 20.83 18.20 -6.17
C ASN A 4 21.37 18.80 -4.85
N GLY A 5 21.90 17.99 -3.94
CA GLY A 5 22.53 18.46 -2.69
C GLY A 5 21.58 19.13 -1.67
N GLU A 6 20.32 19.33 -2.00
CA GLU A 6 19.30 19.81 -1.07
C GLU A 6 18.84 18.67 -0.16
N THR A 7 18.99 18.87 1.15
CA THR A 7 18.53 17.91 2.15
C THR A 7 17.00 17.84 2.12
N PRO A 8 16.38 16.66 1.90
CA PRO A 8 14.93 16.57 1.81
C PRO A 8 14.25 16.98 3.11
N ALA A 9 13.07 17.60 3.03
CA ALA A 9 12.34 18.12 4.20
C ALA A 9 11.96 17.05 5.24
N TYR A 10 12.00 15.76 4.87
CA TYR A 10 11.78 14.61 5.77
C TYR A 10 13.07 14.10 6.46
N TRP A 11 14.19 14.80 6.31
CA TRP A 11 15.45 14.51 6.98
C TRP A 11 15.49 15.15 8.37
N ASN A 12 15.48 14.33 9.42
CA ASN A 12 15.62 14.78 10.81
C ASN A 12 16.85 14.10 11.44
N ASP A 13 17.97 14.82 11.58
CA ASP A 13 19.21 14.40 12.27
C ASP A 13 19.64 12.94 12.03
N GLY A 14 19.50 12.44 10.79
CA GLY A 14 19.92 11.09 10.38
C GLY A 14 18.89 9.96 10.54
N ALA A 15 17.68 10.24 11.04
CA ALA A 15 16.59 9.26 11.12
C ALA A 15 15.47 9.58 10.11
N ILE A 16 15.37 8.79 9.05
CA ILE A 16 14.23 8.82 8.11
C ILE A 16 13.22 7.76 8.56
N ASP A 17 12.06 8.19 9.05
CA ASP A 17 10.93 7.31 9.35
C ASP A 17 9.81 7.49 8.30
N VAL A 18 9.14 6.39 7.97
CA VAL A 18 8.01 6.35 7.04
C VAL A 18 6.90 7.31 7.47
N LYS A 19 6.69 7.48 8.78
CA LYS A 19 5.71 8.43 9.30
C LYS A 19 6.03 9.87 8.87
N THR A 20 7.28 10.29 9.04
CA THR A 20 7.74 11.64 8.64
C THR A 20 7.60 11.83 7.14
N VAL A 21 7.99 10.85 6.33
CA VAL A 21 7.85 10.93 4.86
C VAL A 21 6.35 11.02 4.46
N ALA A 22 5.47 10.26 5.11
CA ALA A 22 4.02 10.31 4.86
C ALA A 22 3.42 11.66 5.21
N GLU A 23 3.79 12.23 6.37
CA GLU A 23 3.35 13.56 6.77
C GLU A 23 3.82 14.65 5.81
N THR A 24 5.09 14.57 5.36
CA THR A 24 5.66 15.50 4.38
C THR A 24 4.96 15.41 3.02
N ALA A 25 4.67 14.19 2.54
CA ALA A 25 3.89 13.98 1.33
C ALA A 25 2.48 14.59 1.43
N ARG A 26 1.80 14.41 2.57
CA ARG A 26 0.46 14.98 2.82
C ARG A 26 0.47 16.51 2.92
N ARG A 27 1.61 17.12 3.25
CA ARG A 27 1.79 18.58 3.22
C ARG A 27 2.06 19.13 1.82
N GLY A 28 2.08 18.27 0.79
CA GLY A 28 2.27 18.66 -0.61
C GLY A 28 3.70 18.58 -1.11
N ASP A 29 4.63 17.98 -0.35
CA ASP A 29 5.99 17.75 -0.84
C ASP A 29 5.99 16.71 -1.97
N ARG A 30 6.42 17.15 -3.14
CA ARG A 30 6.40 16.33 -4.35
C ARG A 30 7.35 15.14 -4.27
N ALA A 31 8.55 15.32 -3.71
CA ALA A 31 9.54 14.25 -3.63
C ALA A 31 9.09 13.13 -2.69
N ALA A 32 8.52 13.49 -1.54
CA ALA A 32 7.92 12.53 -0.61
C ALA A 32 6.73 11.80 -1.24
N PHE A 33 5.87 12.52 -1.99
CA PHE A 33 4.76 11.89 -2.71
C PHE A 33 5.26 10.89 -3.77
N GLU A 34 6.32 11.22 -4.52
CA GLU A 34 6.91 10.33 -5.53
C GLU A 34 7.46 9.02 -4.94
N VAL A 35 7.98 9.05 -3.71
CA VAL A 35 8.38 7.83 -2.99
C VAL A 35 7.19 6.90 -2.80
N PHE A 36 6.04 7.41 -2.35
CA PHE A 36 4.84 6.59 -2.20
C PHE A 36 4.27 6.14 -3.55
N GLU A 37 4.32 6.98 -4.59
CA GLU A 37 3.92 6.55 -5.93
C GLU A 37 4.74 5.34 -6.40
N LEU A 38 6.06 5.38 -6.25
CA LEU A 38 6.96 4.29 -6.62
C LEU A 38 6.69 3.02 -5.79
N CYS A 39 6.50 3.16 -4.48
CA CYS A 39 6.18 2.05 -3.60
C CYS A 39 4.83 1.40 -3.95
N GLY A 40 3.79 2.21 -4.19
CA GLY A 40 2.48 1.69 -4.57
C GLY A 40 2.51 1.01 -5.93
N GLU A 41 3.23 1.57 -6.92
CA GLU A 41 3.41 0.94 -8.23
C GLU A 41 4.03 -0.46 -8.10
N ALA A 42 5.12 -0.59 -7.33
CA ALA A 42 5.76 -1.88 -7.10
C ALA A 42 4.83 -2.87 -6.37
N LEU A 43 4.09 -2.39 -5.37
CA LEU A 43 3.11 -3.19 -4.63
C LEU A 43 2.02 -3.72 -5.56
N GLY A 44 1.43 -2.88 -6.41
CA GLY A 44 0.39 -3.28 -7.35
C GLY A 44 0.84 -4.33 -8.35
N ARG A 45 2.09 -4.25 -8.83
CA ARG A 45 2.69 -5.30 -9.69
C ARG A 45 2.84 -6.64 -8.94
N GLY A 46 3.28 -6.60 -7.69
CA GLY A 46 3.33 -7.79 -6.84
C GLY A 46 1.96 -8.41 -6.59
N LEU A 47 0.95 -7.57 -6.35
CA LEU A 47 -0.43 -8.01 -6.16
C LEU A 47 -1.01 -8.64 -7.43
N ALA A 48 -0.69 -8.11 -8.62
CA ALA A 48 -1.16 -8.68 -9.87
C ALA A 48 -0.74 -10.15 -10.02
N LEU A 49 0.51 -10.47 -9.69
CA LEU A 49 1.01 -11.85 -9.70
C LEU A 49 0.24 -12.75 -8.74
N ILE A 50 -0.04 -12.28 -7.52
CA ILE A 50 -0.79 -13.03 -6.50
C ILE A 50 -2.23 -13.24 -6.96
N VAL A 51 -2.85 -12.20 -7.51
CA VAL A 51 -4.24 -12.22 -7.98
C VAL A 51 -4.40 -13.16 -9.16
N ASP A 52 -3.50 -13.12 -10.13
CA ASP A 52 -3.56 -13.99 -11.30
C ASP A 52 -3.27 -15.45 -10.94
N LEU A 53 -2.37 -15.70 -9.99
CA LEU A 53 -1.99 -17.06 -9.60
C LEU A 53 -3.04 -17.72 -8.71
N LEU A 54 -3.63 -16.97 -7.77
CA LEU A 54 -4.47 -17.53 -6.71
C LEU A 54 -5.96 -17.20 -6.85
N ASN A 55 -6.31 -16.21 -7.69
CA ASN A 55 -7.66 -15.65 -7.82
C ASN A 55 -8.40 -15.47 -6.48
N PRO A 56 -7.80 -14.78 -5.49
CA PRO A 56 -8.39 -14.66 -4.17
C PRO A 56 -9.56 -13.67 -4.18
N ALA A 57 -10.61 -13.95 -3.40
CA ALA A 57 -11.70 -13.00 -3.19
C ALA A 57 -11.26 -11.75 -2.37
N CYS A 58 -10.21 -11.87 -1.56
CA CYS A 58 -9.75 -10.81 -0.67
C CYS A 58 -8.25 -10.90 -0.40
N ILE A 59 -7.57 -9.74 -0.37
CA ILE A 59 -6.20 -9.56 0.12
C ILE A 59 -6.23 -8.50 1.21
N VAL A 60 -5.69 -8.84 2.38
CA VAL A 60 -5.58 -7.93 3.52
C VAL A 60 -4.15 -7.41 3.62
N LEU A 61 -3.96 -6.10 3.55
CA LEU A 61 -2.66 -5.43 3.57
C LEU A 61 -2.44 -4.72 4.92
N GLY A 62 -1.42 -5.15 5.66
CA GLY A 62 -1.04 -4.57 6.96
C GLY A 62 0.09 -3.54 6.89
N SER A 63 0.73 -3.32 8.04
CA SER A 63 1.94 -2.49 8.21
C SER A 63 1.78 -1.07 7.61
N ILE A 64 2.67 -0.68 6.70
CA ILE A 64 2.72 0.66 6.11
C ILE A 64 1.44 0.98 5.35
N TYR A 65 0.83 0.00 4.67
CA TYR A 65 -0.41 0.22 3.92
C TYR A 65 -1.58 0.59 4.86
N ALA A 66 -1.61 0.05 6.08
CA ALA A 66 -2.62 0.45 7.07
C ALA A 66 -2.45 1.90 7.54
N ARG A 67 -1.24 2.48 7.48
CA ARG A 67 -0.92 3.85 7.95
C ARG A 67 -0.84 4.91 6.85
N ALA A 68 -0.53 4.49 5.63
CA ALA A 68 -0.27 5.35 4.48
C ALA A 68 -0.98 4.85 3.21
N GLY A 69 -2.08 4.11 3.37
CA GLY A 69 -2.86 3.57 2.26
C GLY A 69 -3.40 4.66 1.34
N ASP A 70 -3.73 5.84 1.87
CA ASP A 70 -4.14 7.01 1.09
C ASP A 70 -3.09 7.44 0.05
N LEU A 71 -1.81 7.26 0.36
CA LEU A 71 -0.69 7.61 -0.51
C LEU A 71 -0.31 6.49 -1.49
N LEU A 72 -0.51 5.23 -1.08
CA LEU A 72 -0.12 4.04 -1.86
C LEU A 72 -1.22 3.54 -2.80
N GLU A 73 -2.48 3.61 -2.36
CA GLU A 73 -3.63 3.02 -3.05
C GLU A 73 -3.76 3.46 -4.51
N PRO A 74 -3.59 4.76 -4.86
CA PRO A 74 -3.78 5.18 -6.25
C PRO A 74 -2.79 4.53 -7.21
N SER A 75 -1.48 4.52 -6.91
CA SER A 75 -0.48 3.91 -7.78
C SER A 75 -0.54 2.38 -7.74
N MET A 76 -0.79 1.80 -6.56
CA MET A 76 -1.03 0.37 -6.40
C MET A 76 -2.18 -0.12 -7.26
N ARG A 77 -3.34 0.55 -7.21
CA ARG A 77 -4.52 0.13 -7.96
C ARG A 77 -4.32 0.29 -9.47
N ARG A 78 -3.66 1.36 -9.91
CA ARG A 78 -3.29 1.56 -11.32
C ARG A 78 -2.40 0.43 -11.83
N ALA A 79 -1.36 0.08 -11.09
CA ALA A 79 -0.45 -0.99 -11.46
C ALA A 79 -1.14 -2.36 -11.46
N LEU A 80 -1.93 -2.66 -10.42
CA LEU A 80 -2.70 -3.91 -10.32
C LEU A 80 -3.63 -4.10 -11.53
N LEU A 81 -4.43 -3.09 -11.85
CA LEU A 81 -5.38 -3.16 -12.97
C LEU A 81 -4.71 -3.24 -14.34
N ARG A 82 -3.50 -2.72 -14.46
CA ARG A 82 -2.74 -2.74 -15.72
C ARG A 82 -2.10 -4.10 -15.98
N GLU A 83 -1.70 -4.81 -14.92
CA GLU A 83 -0.89 -6.02 -15.04
C GLU A 83 -1.70 -7.31 -14.83
N ALA A 84 -2.75 -7.28 -13.99
CA ALA A 84 -3.57 -8.45 -13.69
C ALA A 84 -4.62 -8.75 -14.77
N LEU A 85 -5.03 -10.02 -14.86
CA LEU A 85 -6.13 -10.45 -15.71
C LEU A 85 -7.44 -9.73 -15.31
N PRO A 86 -8.19 -9.11 -16.25
CA PRO A 86 -9.33 -8.25 -15.91
C PRO A 86 -10.39 -8.92 -15.04
N ARG A 87 -10.64 -10.23 -15.23
CA ARG A 87 -11.60 -10.98 -14.42
C ARG A 87 -11.12 -11.22 -12.99
N ALA A 88 -9.84 -11.55 -12.80
CA ALA A 88 -9.26 -11.76 -11.49
C ALA A 88 -9.17 -10.42 -10.72
N ALA A 89 -8.73 -9.37 -11.40
CA ALA A 89 -8.65 -8.01 -10.85
C ALA A 89 -10.01 -7.45 -10.41
N ALA A 90 -11.10 -7.79 -11.11
CA ALA A 90 -12.46 -7.37 -10.74
C ALA A 90 -13.03 -8.14 -9.54
N GLY A 91 -12.55 -9.37 -9.30
CA GLY A 91 -13.06 -10.24 -8.23
C GLY A 91 -12.36 -10.08 -6.88
N VAL A 92 -11.18 -9.46 -6.85
CA VAL A 92 -10.39 -9.30 -5.62
C VAL A 92 -10.72 -7.99 -4.89
N ARG A 93 -10.94 -8.08 -3.58
CA ARG A 93 -11.02 -6.91 -2.69
C ARG A 93 -9.68 -6.68 -1.99
N ILE A 94 -9.16 -5.46 -2.04
CA ILE A 94 -7.99 -5.06 -1.26
C ILE A 94 -8.48 -4.32 -0.02
N LEU A 95 -8.11 -4.81 1.16
CA LEU A 95 -8.53 -4.23 2.44
C LEU A 95 -7.31 -3.88 3.30
N PRO A 96 -7.31 -2.75 4.01
CA PRO A 96 -6.32 -2.54 5.05
C PRO A 96 -6.57 -3.53 6.21
N ALA A 97 -5.51 -4.03 6.81
CA ALA A 97 -5.61 -4.74 8.08
C ALA A 97 -6.16 -3.79 9.14
N ALA A 98 -7.13 -4.22 9.94
CA ALA A 98 -7.73 -3.40 11.02
C ALA A 98 -6.80 -3.16 12.21
N LEU A 99 -5.48 -3.35 12.06
CA LEU A 99 -4.57 -3.37 13.18
C LEU A 99 -3.77 -2.07 13.31
N GLY A 100 -3.99 -1.40 14.44
CA GLY A 100 -2.99 -0.49 15.02
C GLY A 100 -1.82 -1.27 15.63
N ASP A 101 -1.02 -0.63 16.48
CA ASP A 101 0.22 -1.22 17.05
C ASP A 101 0.01 -2.39 18.03
N HIS A 102 -1.21 -2.91 18.18
CA HIS A 102 -1.54 -3.94 19.15
C HIS A 102 -2.40 -5.08 18.54
N ILE A 103 -1.82 -6.30 18.59
CA ILE A 103 -2.44 -7.65 18.47
C ILE A 103 -2.59 -8.21 17.03
N GLY A 104 -1.45 -8.65 16.49
CA GLY A 104 -1.11 -9.03 15.10
C GLY A 104 -2.10 -9.80 14.22
N ASP A 105 -2.73 -10.88 14.69
CA ASP A 105 -3.12 -11.93 13.75
C ASP A 105 -4.63 -12.17 13.61
N TYR A 106 -5.42 -11.93 14.68
CA TYR A 106 -6.84 -12.27 14.67
C TYR A 106 -7.71 -11.29 13.88
N ALA A 107 -7.35 -10.00 13.83
CA ALA A 107 -8.16 -8.98 13.17
C ALA A 107 -8.10 -9.07 11.65
N ALA A 108 -6.92 -9.36 11.08
CA ALA A 108 -6.77 -9.62 9.65
C ALA A 108 -7.55 -10.89 9.25
N LEU A 109 -7.48 -11.95 10.08
CA LEU A 109 -8.25 -13.18 9.86
C LEU A 109 -9.76 -12.94 9.94
N ALA A 110 -10.23 -12.13 10.91
CA ALA A 110 -11.64 -11.81 11.07
C ALA A 110 -12.18 -11.03 9.87
N LEU A 111 -11.42 -10.06 9.35
CA LEU A 111 -11.78 -9.34 8.13
C LEU A 111 -11.80 -10.25 6.91
N ALA A 112 -10.81 -11.14 6.76
CA ALA A 112 -10.76 -12.11 5.67
C ALA A 112 -11.95 -13.09 5.74
N LYS A 113 -12.26 -13.64 6.92
CA LYS A 113 -13.41 -14.53 7.13
C LYS A 113 -14.72 -13.82 6.81
N ARG A 114 -14.91 -12.60 7.30
CA ARG A 114 -16.11 -11.80 7.00
C ARG A 114 -16.21 -11.43 5.52
N ALA A 115 -15.07 -11.21 4.84
CA ALA A 115 -15.02 -11.01 3.40
C ALA A 115 -15.49 -12.23 2.61
N SER A 116 -15.08 -13.44 3.04
CA SER A 116 -15.48 -14.69 2.39
C SER A 116 -16.94 -15.07 2.64
N GLU A 117 -17.53 -14.64 3.76
CA GLU A 117 -18.93 -14.92 4.11
C GLU A 117 -19.94 -13.99 3.42
N GLN A 118 -19.46 -12.93 2.74
CA GLN A 118 -20.29 -11.91 2.10
C GLN A 118 -20.22 -11.92 0.55
N GLY A 119 -19.56 -12.92 -0.03
CA GLY A 119 -19.53 -13.18 -1.48
C GLY A 119 -20.33 -14.42 -1.82
#